data_AF-A0AA39EWU5-F1
#
_entry.id   AF-A0AA39EWU5-F1
#
_cell.length_a   1.000
_cell.length_b   1.000
_cell.length_c   1.000
_cell.angle_alpha   90.00
_cell.angle_beta   90.00
_cell.angle_gamma   90.00
#
_symmetry.space_group_name_H-M   'P 1'
#
loop_
_entity.id
_entity.type
_entity.pdbx_description
1 polymer ?
#
loop_
_entity_poly.entity_id
_entity_poly.type
_entity_poly.pdbx_seq_one_letter_code
_entity_poly.pdbx_strand_id
1 'polypeptide(L)'
;MSSLQKFSGVSFTSRTTFGVEEEIKYEELSDEELNERLQLLTHTNEILALENEVFERYLQRNDLQLLVHFWIKLNAAMAQVLETAKVISSQMTQVPSLHSRGSENINGFNMRGKNTPLSLGSIGSIQLFTGNNSAQLSAIQPPIRGFRIALSQRIDMANKEIEEMKKELEERERMAIKKRDNLHAQMEEIKMRIRDINDARDGLEENVAKKGVDESTGKILADKFIHHIEMWLKNADRIIDKLRLKTSTIKSQIRKARMQLKQREELGASLHLIDFEALVIENEDYSKQIEEKTQQMMELKKITGQYNFTLNNHKNKLNTQQITLNNIKKQINIKENQIKKLNSDLKKTEIQLEELERRINKIPKTKLDNELRADVTEIIKVQSELEEMKKTHERLERHGSIQLIALKAIKKRQKLIN
;
A
#
# COMPACT_ATOMS: atom_id res chain seq x y z
N MET A 1 -35.93 -2.32 4.27
CA MET A 1 -34.91 -2.05 5.31
C MET A 1 -35.00 -3.18 6.31
N SER A 2 -33.95 -3.98 6.49
CA SER A 2 -33.87 -5.02 7.53
C SER A 2 -32.61 -4.78 8.35
N SER A 3 -32.78 -4.48 9.63
CA SER A 3 -31.70 -4.08 10.52
C SER A 3 -30.77 -5.25 10.85
N LEU A 4 -29.56 -5.20 10.30
CA LEU A 4 -28.43 -6.04 10.70
C LEU A 4 -28.06 -5.74 12.16
N GLN A 5 -28.55 -6.54 13.10
CA GLN A 5 -28.07 -6.50 14.48
C GLN A 5 -26.80 -7.36 14.58
N LYS A 6 -25.65 -6.69 14.54
CA LYS A 6 -24.34 -7.31 14.65
C LYS A 6 -24.19 -7.95 16.04
N PHE A 7 -24.12 -9.27 16.11
CA PHE A 7 -23.61 -9.95 17.31
C PHE A 7 -22.13 -9.60 17.49
N SER A 8 -21.84 -8.65 18.38
CA SER A 8 -20.47 -8.34 18.78
C SER A 8 -19.97 -9.43 19.72
N GLY A 9 -19.07 -10.27 19.23
CA GLY A 9 -18.31 -11.22 20.04
C GLY A 9 -17.36 -10.50 20.98
N VAL A 10 -17.88 -9.96 22.09
CA VAL A 10 -17.08 -9.51 23.22
C VAL A 10 -16.99 -10.68 24.19
N SER A 11 -15.77 -11.22 24.27
CA SER A 11 -15.43 -12.40 25.04
C SER A 11 -15.77 -12.29 26.52
N PHE A 12 -16.74 -13.08 27.00
CA PHE A 12 -17.02 -13.26 28.43
C PHE A 12 -15.98 -14.17 29.14
N THR A 13 -14.75 -14.22 28.62
CA THR A 13 -13.69 -15.14 29.03
C THR A 13 -12.84 -14.54 30.16
N SER A 14 -13.46 -14.25 31.31
CA SER A 14 -12.81 -14.11 32.63
C SER A 14 -13.83 -13.92 33.77
N ARG A 15 -14.72 -14.89 33.99
CA ARG A 15 -15.39 -15.02 35.30
C ARG A 15 -14.37 -15.47 36.36
N THR A 16 -13.59 -14.51 36.88
CA THR A 16 -12.89 -14.48 38.19
C THR A 16 -11.82 -13.36 38.32
N THR A 17 -11.86 -12.29 37.51
CA THR A 17 -10.93 -11.14 37.63
C THR A 17 -11.52 -9.84 38.18
N PHE A 18 -12.84 -9.71 38.25
CA PHE A 18 -13.50 -8.59 38.92
C PHE A 18 -14.52 -9.12 39.93
N GLY A 19 -14.38 -8.70 41.19
CA GLY A 19 -15.25 -9.14 42.27
C GLY A 19 -16.49 -8.26 42.37
N VAL A 20 -17.64 -8.83 41.99
CA VAL A 20 -18.88 -8.80 42.77
C VAL A 20 -19.52 -10.16 42.55
N GLU A 21 -19.62 -10.98 43.60
CA GLU A 21 -20.49 -12.16 43.59
C GLU A 21 -21.90 -11.69 43.92
N GLU A 22 -22.67 -11.29 42.91
CA GLU A 22 -24.12 -11.23 43.06
C GLU A 22 -24.62 -12.67 43.23
N GLU A 23 -25.08 -13.02 44.44
CA GLU A 23 -25.76 -14.28 44.71
C GLU A 23 -27.03 -14.33 43.87
N ILE A 24 -26.97 -15.07 42.77
CA ILE A 24 -28.10 -15.27 41.87
C ILE A 24 -29.17 -16.04 42.63
N LYS A 25 -30.27 -15.37 42.96
CA LYS A 25 -31.46 -16.02 43.53
C LYS A 25 -32.20 -16.80 42.45
N TYR A 26 -31.88 -18.08 42.32
CA TYR A 26 -32.55 -19.00 41.40
C TYR A 26 -34.06 -19.17 41.70
N GLU A 27 -34.53 -18.75 42.88
CA GLU A 27 -35.92 -18.82 43.32
C GLU A 27 -36.82 -17.67 42.80
N GLU A 28 -36.23 -16.57 42.31
CA GLU A 28 -36.96 -15.36 41.86
C GLU A 28 -37.01 -15.22 40.31
N LEU A 29 -36.55 -16.24 39.58
CA LEU A 29 -36.16 -16.18 38.17
C LEU A 29 -37.07 -17.09 37.32
N SER A 30 -37.53 -16.63 36.16
CA SER A 30 -38.53 -17.34 35.35
C SER A 30 -37.97 -18.56 34.60
N ASP A 31 -38.83 -19.53 34.23
CA ASP A 31 -38.40 -20.75 33.54
C ASP A 31 -37.65 -20.47 32.21
N GLU A 32 -37.99 -19.39 31.50
CA GLU A 32 -37.30 -18.97 30.28
C GLU A 32 -35.88 -18.44 30.59
N GLU A 33 -35.76 -17.50 31.54
CA GLU A 33 -34.47 -16.98 32.02
C GLU A 33 -33.60 -18.10 32.61
N LEU A 34 -34.20 -19.11 33.24
CA LEU A 34 -33.49 -20.23 33.86
C LEU A 34 -32.91 -21.15 32.78
N ASN A 35 -33.65 -21.38 31.70
CA ASN A 35 -33.19 -22.12 30.54
C ASN A 35 -32.06 -21.37 29.79
N GLU A 36 -32.19 -20.06 29.57
CA GLU A 36 -31.10 -19.24 29.02
C GLU A 36 -29.85 -19.30 29.92
N ARG A 37 -30.03 -19.23 31.24
CA ARG A 37 -28.95 -19.31 32.21
C ARG A 37 -28.27 -20.68 32.20
N LEU A 38 -29.04 -21.76 32.07
CA LEU A 38 -28.53 -23.12 31.93
C LEU A 38 -27.73 -23.28 30.63
N GLN A 39 -28.24 -22.80 29.50
CA GLN A 39 -27.54 -22.84 28.21
C GLN A 39 -26.22 -22.06 28.26
N LEU A 40 -26.22 -20.86 28.85
CA LEU A 40 -25.01 -20.06 29.05
C LEU A 40 -24.01 -20.78 29.96
N LEU A 41 -24.46 -21.38 31.07
CA LEU A 41 -23.61 -22.17 31.95
C LEU A 41 -22.98 -23.37 31.24
N THR A 42 -23.78 -24.15 30.51
CA THR A 42 -23.30 -25.27 29.67
C THR A 42 -22.24 -24.81 28.69
N HIS A 43 -22.51 -23.73 27.94
CA HIS A 43 -21.55 -23.17 26.99
C HIS A 43 -20.26 -22.67 27.67
N THR A 44 -20.35 -22.04 28.84
CA THR A 44 -19.13 -21.66 29.59
C THR A 44 -18.34 -22.87 30.09
N ASN A 45 -18.99 -23.97 30.45
CA ASN A 45 -18.32 -25.21 30.84
C ASN A 45 -17.62 -25.87 29.64
N GLU A 46 -18.22 -25.84 28.45
CA GLU A 46 -17.58 -26.28 27.19
C GLU A 46 -16.32 -25.47 26.89
N ILE A 47 -16.38 -24.13 26.98
CA ILE A 47 -15.21 -23.26 26.78
C ILE A 47 -14.11 -23.56 27.80
N LEU A 48 -14.46 -23.73 29.08
CA LEU A 48 -13.49 -24.06 30.13
C LEU A 48 -12.88 -25.46 29.95
N ALA A 49 -13.64 -26.43 29.44
CA ALA A 49 -13.13 -27.75 29.10
C ALA A 49 -12.11 -27.68 27.95
N LEU A 50 -12.41 -26.92 26.88
CA LEU A 50 -11.48 -26.68 25.77
C LEU A 50 -10.23 -25.91 26.21
N GLU A 51 -10.36 -24.91 27.09
CA GLU A 51 -9.23 -24.17 27.63
C GLU A 51 -8.32 -25.07 28.49
N ASN A 52 -8.91 -25.91 29.36
CA ASN A 52 -8.17 -26.91 30.12
C ASN A 52 -7.45 -27.89 29.18
N GLU A 53 -8.11 -28.38 28.13
CA GLU A 53 -7.49 -29.29 27.15
C GLU A 53 -6.28 -28.64 26.45
N VAL A 54 -6.37 -27.38 26.03
CA VAL A 54 -5.26 -26.62 25.45
C VAL A 54 -4.08 -26.53 26.42
N PHE A 55 -4.33 -26.23 27.70
CA PHE A 55 -3.27 -26.15 28.70
C PHE A 55 -2.71 -27.53 29.10
N GLU A 56 -3.52 -28.58 29.13
CA GLU A 56 -3.06 -29.94 29.36
C GLU A 56 -2.13 -30.41 28.23
N ARG A 57 -2.50 -30.22 26.96
CA ARG A 57 -1.63 -30.53 25.81
C ARG A 57 -0.33 -29.71 25.87
N TYR A 58 -0.42 -28.42 26.19
CA TYR A 58 0.75 -27.57 26.36
C TYR A 58 1.69 -28.09 27.46
N LEU A 59 1.15 -28.44 28.64
CA LEU A 59 1.93 -28.95 29.76
C LEU A 59 2.48 -30.35 29.50
N GLN A 60 1.74 -31.25 28.84
CA GLN A 60 2.24 -32.57 28.42
C GLN A 60 3.51 -32.47 27.56
N ARG A 61 3.59 -31.45 26.68
CA ARG A 61 4.77 -31.21 25.82
C ARG A 61 5.90 -30.44 26.51
N ASN A 62 5.62 -29.56 27.46
CA ASN A 62 6.61 -28.63 28.02
C ASN A 62 7.03 -28.91 29.47
N ASP A 63 6.13 -29.39 30.35
CA ASP A 63 6.42 -29.74 31.74
C ASP A 63 5.45 -30.81 32.27
N LEU A 64 5.84 -32.07 32.07
CA LEU A 64 5.07 -33.24 32.49
C LEU A 64 5.00 -33.38 34.03
N GLN A 65 5.96 -32.83 34.78
CA GLN A 65 5.98 -32.93 36.24
C GLN A 65 4.98 -31.96 36.88
N LEU A 66 4.89 -30.74 36.35
CA LEU A 66 3.90 -29.75 36.79
C LEU A 66 2.47 -30.25 36.57
N LEU A 67 2.21 -30.93 35.44
CA LEU A 67 0.91 -31.54 35.14
C LEU A 67 0.54 -32.64 36.15
N VAL A 68 1.46 -33.58 36.43
CA VAL A 68 1.23 -34.66 37.41
C VAL A 68 0.98 -34.10 38.81
N HIS A 69 1.76 -33.08 39.21
CA HIS A 69 1.58 -32.41 40.51
C HIS A 69 0.26 -31.62 40.61
N PHE A 70 -0.21 -31.03 39.51
CA PHE A 70 -1.54 -30.41 39.42
C PHE A 70 -2.64 -31.46 39.60
N TRP A 71 -2.56 -32.60 38.90
CA TRP A 71 -3.55 -33.68 38.98
C TRP A 71 -3.65 -34.29 40.39
N ILE A 72 -2.52 -34.51 41.06
CA ILE A 72 -2.47 -34.96 42.46
C ILE A 72 -3.17 -33.97 43.39
N LYS A 73 -2.93 -32.66 43.23
CA LYS A 73 -3.58 -31.61 44.04
C LYS A 73 -5.07 -31.50 43.77
N LEU A 74 -5.50 -31.64 42.52
CA LEU A 74 -6.91 -31.60 42.13
C LEU A 74 -7.68 -32.77 42.75
N ASN A 75 -7.13 -34.00 42.69
CA ASN A 75 -7.72 -35.16 43.34
C ASN A 75 -7.81 -35.01 44.86
N ALA A 76 -6.78 -34.46 45.52
CA ALA A 76 -6.80 -34.19 46.95
C ALA A 76 -7.87 -33.15 47.34
N ALA A 77 -8.04 -32.08 46.55
CA ALA A 77 -9.08 -31.08 46.75
C ALA A 77 -10.49 -31.66 46.53
N MET A 78 -10.70 -32.46 45.48
CA MET A 78 -11.97 -33.16 45.24
C MET A 78 -12.31 -34.10 46.39
N ALA A 79 -11.34 -34.86 46.91
CA ALA A 79 -11.56 -35.72 48.07
C ALA A 79 -11.99 -34.92 49.32
N GLN A 80 -11.38 -33.76 49.58
CA GLN A 80 -11.77 -32.87 50.69
C GLN A 80 -13.19 -32.33 50.52
N VAL A 81 -13.58 -31.89 49.30
CA VAL A 81 -14.95 -31.42 49.02
C VAL A 81 -15.97 -32.55 49.23
N LEU A 82 -15.66 -33.77 48.78
CA LEU A 82 -16.50 -34.95 48.98
C LEU A 82 -16.63 -35.32 50.47
N GLU A 83 -15.56 -35.16 51.25
CA GLU A 83 -15.58 -35.38 52.69
C GLU A 83 -16.41 -34.32 53.42
N THR A 84 -16.29 -33.04 53.07
CA THR A 84 -17.15 -31.97 53.65
C THR A 84 -18.61 -32.13 53.26
N ALA A 85 -18.91 -32.53 52.01
CA ALA A 85 -20.27 -32.79 51.56
C ALA A 85 -20.90 -33.98 52.32
N LYS A 86 -20.12 -35.05 52.58
CA LYS A 86 -20.56 -36.14 53.48
C LYS A 86 -20.86 -35.63 54.88
N VAL A 87 -19.97 -34.84 55.49
CA VAL A 87 -20.19 -34.28 56.84
C VAL A 87 -21.48 -33.48 56.90
N ILE A 88 -21.73 -32.61 55.92
CA ILE A 88 -22.98 -31.82 55.82
C ILE A 88 -24.20 -32.75 55.67
N SER A 89 -24.16 -33.74 54.77
CA SER A 89 -25.26 -34.70 54.61
C SER A 89 -25.55 -35.47 55.90
N SER A 90 -24.51 -35.88 56.64
CA SER A 90 -24.63 -36.61 57.90
C SER A 90 -25.14 -35.74 59.06
N GLN A 91 -24.98 -34.42 58.99
CA GLN A 91 -25.62 -33.48 59.92
C GLN A 91 -27.10 -33.24 59.61
N MET A 92 -27.53 -33.41 58.35
CA MET A 92 -28.96 -33.31 57.99
C MET A 92 -29.75 -34.61 58.21
N THR A 93 -29.08 -35.76 58.31
CA THR A 93 -29.73 -37.07 58.55
C THR A 93 -29.53 -37.60 59.97
N GLN A 94 -30.19 -36.99 60.96
CA GLN A 94 -30.49 -37.65 62.24
C GLN A 94 -32.00 -37.82 62.44
N VAL A 95 -32.53 -38.92 61.88
CA VAL A 95 -33.87 -39.46 62.20
C VAL A 95 -33.70 -40.99 62.38
N PRO A 96 -34.08 -41.57 63.53
CA PRO A 96 -33.77 -42.99 63.81
C PRO A 96 -34.93 -43.96 63.50
N SER A 97 -34.74 -44.86 62.52
CA SER A 97 -35.47 -46.13 62.38
C SER A 97 -34.67 -47.10 61.50
N LEU A 98 -34.25 -48.28 61.98
CA LEU A 98 -34.96 -49.54 62.25
C LEU A 98 -35.28 -50.42 61.00
N HIS A 99 -34.50 -51.51 60.89
CA HIS A 99 -34.88 -52.88 60.48
C HIS A 99 -34.89 -53.38 59.01
N SER A 100 -34.64 -54.70 58.92
CA SER A 100 -34.67 -55.64 57.78
C SER A 100 -33.59 -55.51 56.72
N ARG A 101 -32.61 -56.42 56.54
CA ARG A 101 -32.45 -57.87 56.82
C ARG A 101 -33.16 -58.81 55.82
N GLY A 102 -32.36 -59.32 54.87
CA GLY A 102 -32.56 -60.45 53.97
C GLY A 102 -31.35 -60.49 53.01
N SER A 103 -30.44 -61.48 53.03
CA SER A 103 -30.61 -62.90 52.67
C SER A 103 -30.88 -63.03 51.15
N GLU A 104 -30.07 -63.73 50.31
CA GLU A 104 -28.97 -64.67 50.60
C GLU A 104 -28.18 -65.13 49.34
N ASN A 105 -27.03 -65.80 49.55
CA ASN A 105 -26.47 -66.94 48.75
C ASN A 105 -25.77 -66.72 47.38
N ILE A 106 -24.74 -67.50 46.97
CA ILE A 106 -23.77 -68.38 47.69
C ILE A 106 -22.49 -68.65 46.84
N ASN A 107 -21.34 -68.81 47.53
CA ASN A 107 -20.05 -69.49 47.22
C ASN A 107 -19.50 -69.73 45.78
N GLY A 108 -18.15 -69.59 45.69
CA GLY A 108 -17.35 -70.57 44.93
C GLY A 108 -15.83 -70.33 44.76
N PHE A 109 -15.00 -70.90 45.66
CA PHE A 109 -13.60 -71.36 45.43
C PHE A 109 -12.49 -70.33 44.98
N ASN A 110 -11.19 -70.43 45.33
CA ASN A 110 -10.42 -71.14 46.38
C ASN A 110 -8.94 -70.64 46.40
N MET A 111 -8.16 -71.02 47.42
CA MET A 111 -6.68 -70.98 47.54
C MET A 111 -5.96 -69.61 47.65
N ARG A 112 -4.72 -69.49 48.18
CA ARG A 112 -3.99 -70.14 49.30
C ARG A 112 -2.58 -69.49 49.37
N GLY A 113 -2.23 -68.82 50.46
CA GLY A 113 -0.87 -68.30 50.68
C GLY A 113 -0.69 -67.73 52.08
N LYS A 114 0.15 -68.36 52.90
CA LYS A 114 0.40 -67.94 54.30
C LYS A 114 1.69 -67.11 54.36
N ASN A 115 1.76 -66.15 55.28
CA ASN A 115 2.62 -66.23 56.47
C ASN A 115 2.39 -65.04 57.44
N THR A 116 2.25 -65.38 58.73
CA THR A 116 2.15 -64.52 59.93
C THR A 116 3.52 -64.54 60.68
N PRO A 117 3.72 -64.01 61.91
CA PRO A 117 2.84 -63.25 62.85
C PRO A 117 3.42 -61.89 63.31
N LEU A 118 2.69 -61.00 64.00
CA LEU A 118 2.49 -60.87 65.48
C LEU A 118 1.77 -59.50 65.72
N SER A 119 1.18 -59.12 66.87
CA SER A 119 0.51 -59.80 68.01
C SER A 119 -0.15 -58.72 68.92
N LEU A 120 -1.04 -59.10 69.86
CA LEU A 120 -1.82 -58.26 70.81
C LEU A 120 -2.85 -57.29 70.14
N GLY A 121 -3.97 -56.92 70.76
CA GLY A 121 -4.57 -57.28 72.05
C GLY A 121 -6.03 -56.77 72.11
N SER A 122 -6.88 -57.32 72.98
CA SER A 122 -8.35 -57.22 72.85
C SER A 122 -9.02 -56.23 73.83
N ILE A 123 -10.29 -55.89 73.55
CA ILE A 123 -11.29 -55.18 74.40
C ILE A 123 -10.97 -53.67 74.62
N GLY A 124 -11.88 -52.71 74.50
CA GLY A 124 -13.32 -52.73 74.20
C GLY A 124 -14.13 -51.91 75.21
N SER A 125 -14.67 -50.75 74.79
CA SER A 125 -15.74 -50.03 75.52
C SER A 125 -16.31 -48.86 74.70
N ILE A 126 -17.62 -48.63 74.84
CA ILE A 126 -18.38 -47.53 74.23
C ILE A 126 -18.77 -46.56 75.36
N GLN A 127 -18.58 -45.24 75.17
CA GLN A 127 -19.42 -44.23 75.84
C GLN A 127 -19.71 -43.05 74.91
N LEU A 128 -20.95 -42.55 74.99
CA LEU A 128 -21.56 -41.48 74.19
C LEU A 128 -21.71 -40.22 75.03
N PHE A 129 -21.53 -39.04 74.43
CA PHE A 129 -22.15 -37.73 74.77
C PHE A 129 -21.80 -36.79 73.60
N THR A 130 -22.67 -36.23 72.76
CA THR A 130 -23.81 -35.31 72.99
C THR A 130 -23.46 -34.24 74.05
N GLY A 131 -23.19 -32.97 73.74
CA GLY A 131 -23.51 -32.19 72.54
C GLY A 131 -24.51 -31.09 72.94
N ASN A 132 -24.12 -29.82 72.80
CA ASN A 132 -25.04 -28.69 72.94
C ASN A 132 -24.61 -27.54 72.01
N ASN A 133 -25.60 -26.83 71.46
CA ASN A 133 -25.46 -26.09 70.20
C ASN A 133 -24.91 -24.66 70.38
N SER A 134 -24.21 -24.16 69.34
CA SER A 134 -24.54 -22.92 68.59
C SER A 134 -23.31 -22.25 67.97
N ALA A 135 -23.29 -22.13 66.63
CA ALA A 135 -22.70 -21.01 65.88
C ALA A 135 -22.87 -21.22 64.36
N GLN A 136 -23.84 -20.50 63.78
CA GLN A 136 -23.81 -19.86 62.46
C GLN A 136 -23.11 -20.57 61.28
N LEU A 137 -23.95 -20.97 60.31
CA LEU A 137 -23.57 -21.05 58.89
C LEU A 137 -22.79 -19.80 58.48
N SER A 138 -21.57 -19.97 58.00
CA SER A 138 -20.84 -18.94 57.27
C SER A 138 -20.06 -19.58 56.12
N ALA A 139 -20.26 -19.00 54.93
CA ALA A 139 -19.60 -19.26 53.65
C ALA A 139 -18.67 -20.49 53.54
N ILE A 140 -19.15 -21.56 52.92
CA ILE A 140 -18.29 -22.61 52.35
C ILE A 140 -17.73 -22.10 51.01
N GLN A 141 -16.83 -21.11 51.08
CA GLN A 141 -15.85 -20.92 50.01
C GLN A 141 -14.63 -21.78 50.34
N PRO A 142 -14.38 -22.91 49.64
CA PRO A 142 -13.13 -23.63 49.82
C PRO A 142 -11.98 -22.71 49.36
N PRO A 143 -10.89 -22.57 50.13
CA PRO A 143 -9.79 -21.67 49.79
C PRO A 143 -8.90 -22.26 48.70
N ILE A 144 -9.48 -22.51 47.51
CA ILE A 144 -8.72 -22.76 46.29
C ILE A 144 -8.17 -21.41 45.81
N ARG A 145 -7.21 -20.87 46.58
CA ARG A 145 -6.14 -20.02 46.02
C ARG A 145 -5.23 -20.91 45.17
N GLY A 146 -5.80 -21.46 44.10
CA GLY A 146 -5.06 -22.13 43.05
C GLY A 146 -4.06 -21.16 42.43
N PHE A 147 -3.01 -21.71 41.85
CA PHE A 147 -2.02 -20.95 41.08
C PHE A 147 -2.75 -20.24 39.93
N ARG A 148 -3.08 -18.96 40.12
CA ARG A 148 -3.67 -18.13 39.08
C ARG A 148 -2.59 -17.83 38.06
N ILE A 149 -2.51 -18.65 37.01
CA ILE A 149 -1.68 -18.38 35.84
C ILE A 149 -2.09 -17.01 35.30
N ALA A 150 -1.12 -16.11 35.11
CA ALA A 150 -1.42 -14.75 34.67
C ALA A 150 -2.12 -14.77 33.31
N LEU A 151 -3.00 -13.80 33.05
CA LEU A 151 -3.74 -13.75 31.78
C LEU A 151 -2.80 -13.68 30.57
N SER A 152 -1.67 -12.96 30.69
CA SER A 152 -0.58 -12.97 29.70
C SER A 152 -0.04 -14.38 29.46
N GLN A 153 0.34 -15.09 30.52
CA GLN A 153 0.85 -16.46 30.43
C GLN A 153 -0.18 -17.44 29.84
N ARG A 154 -1.48 -17.29 30.14
CA ARG A 154 -2.56 -18.07 29.49
C ARG A 154 -2.62 -17.81 27.99
N ILE A 155 -2.55 -16.55 27.59
CA ILE A 155 -2.52 -16.14 26.17
C ILE A 155 -1.25 -16.69 25.49
N ASP A 156 -0.09 -16.61 26.12
CA ASP A 156 1.19 -17.11 25.58
C ASP A 156 1.18 -18.64 25.40
N MET A 157 0.67 -19.39 26.37
CA MET A 157 0.50 -20.85 26.27
C MET A 157 -0.49 -21.23 25.16
N ALA A 158 -1.65 -20.55 25.10
CA ALA A 158 -2.65 -20.80 24.07
C ALA A 158 -2.12 -20.49 22.67
N ASN A 159 -1.42 -19.36 22.48
CA ASN A 159 -0.79 -18.98 21.22
C ASN A 159 0.27 -20.00 20.77
N LYS A 160 1.10 -20.49 21.70
CA LYS A 160 2.14 -21.48 21.41
C LYS A 160 1.56 -22.87 21.09
N GLU A 161 0.48 -23.27 21.75
CA GLU A 161 -0.26 -24.50 21.41
C GLU A 161 -0.98 -24.37 20.06
N ILE A 162 -1.57 -23.21 19.75
CA ILE A 162 -2.14 -22.89 18.42
C ILE A 162 -1.06 -23.03 17.34
N GLU A 163 0.14 -22.51 17.56
CA GLU A 163 1.22 -22.57 16.56
C GLU A 163 1.72 -24.00 16.34
N GLU A 164 1.88 -24.79 17.41
CA GLU A 164 2.26 -26.20 17.27
C GLU A 164 1.13 -27.03 16.63
N MET A 165 -0.15 -26.75 16.91
CA MET A 165 -1.29 -27.35 16.22
C MET A 165 -1.31 -27.04 14.71
N LYS A 166 -1.03 -25.79 14.30
CA LYS A 166 -0.89 -25.44 12.87
C LYS A 166 0.24 -26.23 12.21
N LYS A 167 1.41 -26.27 12.85
CA LYS A 167 2.59 -27.00 12.38
C LYS A 167 2.36 -28.51 12.25
N GLU A 168 1.65 -29.11 13.19
CA GLU A 168 1.22 -30.51 13.05
C GLU A 168 0.17 -30.71 11.96
N LEU A 169 -0.75 -29.76 11.75
CA LEU A 169 -1.73 -29.80 10.66
C LEU A 169 -1.03 -29.76 9.30
N GLU A 170 -0.11 -28.81 9.09
CA GLU A 170 0.70 -28.72 7.87
C GLU A 170 1.48 -30.01 7.60
N GLU A 171 2.09 -30.63 8.63
CA GLU A 171 2.80 -31.90 8.44
C GLU A 171 1.86 -33.05 8.08
N ARG A 172 0.69 -33.13 8.73
CA ARG A 172 -0.34 -34.12 8.38
C ARG A 172 -0.87 -33.91 6.95
N GLU A 173 -1.08 -32.68 6.52
CA GLU A 173 -1.46 -32.36 5.14
C GLU A 173 -0.38 -32.75 4.13
N ARG A 174 0.89 -32.39 4.37
CA ARG A 174 2.02 -32.80 3.52
C ARG A 174 2.10 -34.33 3.39
N MET A 175 1.95 -35.04 4.50
CA MET A 175 1.97 -36.50 4.52
C MET A 175 0.75 -37.12 3.84
N ALA A 176 -0.44 -36.54 3.98
CA ALA A 176 -1.65 -36.96 3.30
C ALA A 176 -1.55 -36.76 1.77
N ILE A 177 -1.06 -35.61 1.30
CA ILE A 177 -0.81 -35.33 -0.11
C ILE A 177 0.20 -36.32 -0.68
N LYS A 178 1.35 -36.50 -0.02
CA LYS A 178 2.37 -37.47 -0.42
C LYS A 178 1.84 -38.91 -0.49
N LYS A 179 0.98 -39.30 0.46
CA LYS A 179 0.35 -40.63 0.48
C LYS A 179 -0.66 -40.79 -0.66
N ARG A 180 -1.51 -39.78 -0.90
CA ARG A 180 -2.47 -39.72 -2.02
C ARG A 180 -1.74 -39.87 -3.35
N ASP A 181 -0.68 -39.09 -3.56
CA ASP A 181 0.06 -39.08 -4.83
C ASP A 181 0.79 -40.41 -5.07
N ASN A 182 1.34 -41.02 -4.02
CA ASN A 182 1.90 -42.37 -4.10
C ASN A 182 0.83 -43.45 -4.40
N LEU A 183 -0.34 -43.38 -3.76
CA LEU A 183 -1.45 -44.32 -4.05
C LEU A 183 -1.98 -44.13 -5.48
N HIS A 184 -2.05 -42.89 -5.97
CA HIS A 184 -2.41 -42.59 -7.35
C HIS A 184 -1.38 -43.17 -8.34
N ALA A 185 -0.08 -42.98 -8.07
CA ALA A 185 0.99 -43.58 -8.88
C ALA A 185 0.93 -45.12 -8.89
N GLN A 186 0.67 -45.76 -7.74
CA GLN A 186 0.48 -47.21 -7.65
C GLN A 186 -0.76 -47.68 -8.43
N MET A 187 -1.87 -46.94 -8.38
CA MET A 187 -3.07 -47.24 -9.16
C MET A 187 -2.81 -47.15 -10.67
N GLU A 188 -2.12 -46.11 -11.14
CA GLU A 188 -1.76 -45.99 -12.57
C GLU A 188 -0.76 -47.07 -12.99
N GLU A 189 0.21 -47.43 -12.14
CA GLU A 189 1.11 -48.57 -12.40
C GLU A 189 0.33 -49.89 -12.53
N ILE A 190 -0.63 -50.15 -11.63
CA ILE A 190 -1.48 -51.36 -11.69
C ILE A 190 -2.33 -51.36 -12.96
N LYS A 191 -2.92 -50.22 -13.35
CA LYS A 191 -3.67 -50.09 -14.62
C LYS A 191 -2.79 -50.38 -15.84
N MET A 192 -1.56 -49.88 -15.85
CA MET A 192 -0.58 -50.19 -16.91
C MET A 192 -0.25 -51.67 -16.94
N ARG A 193 0.09 -52.28 -15.80
CA ARG A 193 0.38 -53.72 -15.69
C ARG A 193 -0.79 -54.60 -16.16
N ILE A 194 -2.04 -54.24 -15.82
CA ILE A 194 -3.23 -54.96 -16.28
C ILE A 194 -3.36 -54.89 -17.81
N ARG A 195 -3.10 -53.72 -18.41
CA ARG A 195 -3.09 -53.56 -19.87
C ARG A 195 -1.98 -54.41 -20.50
N ASP A 196 -0.74 -54.30 -20.02
CA ASP A 196 0.40 -55.04 -20.56
C ASP A 196 0.19 -56.57 -20.46
N ILE A 197 -0.47 -57.06 -19.39
CA ILE A 197 -0.85 -58.48 -19.23
C ILE A 197 -1.94 -58.88 -20.21
N ASN A 198 -2.96 -58.05 -20.42
CA ASN A 198 -4.03 -58.34 -21.40
C ASN A 198 -3.48 -58.33 -22.83
N ASP A 199 -2.68 -57.33 -23.21
CA ASP A 199 -2.04 -57.23 -24.51
C ASP A 199 -1.12 -58.45 -24.76
N ALA A 200 -0.39 -58.92 -23.74
CA ALA A 200 0.42 -60.13 -23.82
C ALA A 200 -0.43 -61.41 -23.93
N ARG A 201 -1.54 -61.51 -23.20
CA ARG A 201 -2.50 -62.63 -23.29
C ARG A 201 -3.11 -62.70 -24.68
N ASP A 202 -3.63 -61.60 -25.19
CA ASP A 202 -4.30 -61.54 -26.49
C ASP A 202 -3.29 -61.83 -27.62
N GLY A 203 -2.07 -61.32 -27.50
CA GLY A 203 -0.96 -61.66 -28.39
C GLY A 203 -0.57 -63.15 -28.36
N LEU A 204 -0.65 -63.82 -27.21
CA LEU A 204 -0.43 -65.27 -27.10
C LEU A 204 -1.61 -66.06 -27.70
N GLU A 205 -2.85 -65.67 -27.39
CA GLU A 205 -4.06 -66.31 -27.88
C GLU A 205 -4.15 -66.22 -29.42
N GLU A 206 -3.83 -65.06 -30.00
CA GLU A 206 -3.81 -64.88 -31.45
C GLU A 206 -2.68 -65.66 -32.14
N ASN A 207 -1.44 -65.53 -31.67
CA ASN A 207 -0.28 -66.07 -32.39
C ASN A 207 0.00 -67.55 -32.11
N VAL A 208 -0.38 -68.05 -30.93
CA VAL A 208 -0.12 -69.44 -30.52
C VAL A 208 -1.40 -70.28 -30.47
N ALA A 209 -2.51 -69.79 -29.90
CA ALA A 209 -3.73 -70.59 -29.80
C ALA A 209 -4.56 -70.60 -31.11
N LYS A 210 -4.60 -69.49 -31.86
CA LYS A 210 -5.34 -69.39 -33.13
C LYS A 210 -4.44 -69.68 -34.34
N LYS A 211 -3.35 -68.93 -34.52
CA LYS A 211 -2.40 -69.11 -35.65
C LYS A 211 -1.37 -70.22 -35.42
N GLY A 212 -1.21 -70.68 -34.18
CA GLY A 212 -0.18 -71.65 -33.78
C GLY A 212 -0.58 -73.12 -33.91
N VAL A 213 -1.87 -73.40 -34.03
CA VAL A 213 -2.41 -74.76 -34.19
C VAL A 213 -2.23 -75.24 -35.63
N ASP A 214 -1.87 -76.51 -35.78
CA ASP A 214 -1.89 -77.20 -37.07
C ASP A 214 -3.30 -77.66 -37.43
N GLU A 215 -3.78 -77.30 -38.62
CA GLU A 215 -5.15 -77.57 -39.09
C GLU A 215 -5.46 -79.08 -39.21
N SER A 216 -4.44 -79.90 -39.48
CA SER A 216 -4.60 -81.36 -39.61
C SER A 216 -4.54 -82.13 -38.28
N THR A 217 -3.75 -81.64 -37.31
CA THR A 217 -3.48 -82.37 -36.06
C THR A 217 -4.17 -81.76 -34.84
N GLY A 218 -4.67 -80.52 -34.91
CA GLY A 218 -5.29 -79.81 -33.78
C GLY A 218 -4.32 -79.48 -32.63
N LYS A 219 -3.02 -79.64 -32.84
CA LYS A 219 -1.95 -79.42 -31.86
C LYS A 219 -1.20 -78.13 -32.16
N ILE A 220 -0.72 -77.45 -31.12
CA ILE A 220 0.12 -76.27 -31.23
C ILE A 220 1.52 -76.68 -31.73
N LEU A 221 2.00 -76.01 -32.78
CA LEU A 221 3.35 -76.19 -33.31
C LEU A 221 4.38 -75.56 -32.37
N ALA A 222 5.34 -76.37 -31.90
CA ALA A 222 6.40 -75.92 -30.98
C ALA A 222 7.17 -74.71 -31.53
N ASP A 223 7.52 -74.72 -32.82
CA ASP A 223 8.26 -73.65 -33.48
C ASP A 223 7.53 -72.30 -33.43
N LYS A 224 6.19 -72.30 -33.59
CA LYS A 224 5.38 -71.08 -33.51
C LYS A 224 5.31 -70.54 -32.08
N PHE A 225 5.28 -71.41 -31.07
CA PHE A 225 5.38 -71.01 -29.66
C PHE A 225 6.77 -70.44 -29.34
N ILE A 226 7.85 -71.13 -29.73
CA ILE A 226 9.23 -70.68 -29.52
C ILE A 226 9.45 -69.30 -30.19
N HIS A 227 9.03 -69.14 -31.44
CA HIS A 227 9.14 -67.87 -32.16
C HIS A 227 8.36 -66.73 -31.47
N HIS A 228 7.16 -67.01 -30.95
CA HIS A 228 6.39 -66.02 -30.18
C HIS A 228 7.15 -65.59 -28.90
N ILE A 229 7.71 -66.54 -28.14
CA ILE A 229 8.50 -66.24 -26.94
C ILE A 229 9.77 -65.44 -27.29
N GLU A 230 10.47 -65.77 -28.37
CA GLU A 230 11.61 -64.97 -28.84
C GLU A 230 11.24 -63.53 -29.20
N MET A 231 10.10 -63.33 -29.89
CA MET A 231 9.61 -62.00 -30.24
C MET A 231 9.18 -61.22 -28.99
N TRP A 232 8.55 -61.89 -28.03
CA TRP A 232 8.16 -61.30 -26.75
C TRP A 232 9.38 -60.84 -25.94
N LEU A 233 10.41 -61.69 -25.81
CA LEU A 233 11.68 -61.35 -25.16
C LEU A 233 12.37 -60.15 -25.84
N LYS A 234 12.52 -60.17 -27.17
CA LYS A 234 13.10 -59.05 -27.94
C LYS A 234 12.29 -57.76 -27.79
N ASN A 235 10.98 -57.84 -27.58
CA ASN A 235 10.14 -56.67 -27.29
C ASN A 235 10.31 -56.16 -25.85
N ALA A 236 10.43 -57.06 -24.88
CA ALA A 236 10.72 -56.72 -23.49
C ALA A 236 12.06 -55.98 -23.36
N ASP A 237 13.12 -56.45 -24.02
CA ASP A 237 14.43 -55.77 -24.05
C ASP A 237 14.32 -54.33 -24.61
N ARG A 238 13.60 -54.14 -25.73
CA ARG A 238 13.35 -52.80 -26.31
C ARG A 238 12.60 -51.88 -25.34
N ILE A 239 11.66 -52.42 -24.56
CA ILE A 239 10.92 -51.67 -23.55
C ILE A 239 11.84 -51.30 -22.38
N ILE A 240 12.68 -52.23 -21.91
CA ILE A 240 13.68 -52.01 -20.86
C ILE A 240 14.63 -50.87 -21.24
N ASP A 241 15.19 -50.87 -22.44
CA ASP A 241 16.10 -49.80 -22.88
C ASP A 241 15.39 -48.45 -23.06
N LYS A 242 14.14 -48.46 -23.55
CA LYS A 242 13.30 -47.26 -23.62
C LYS A 242 13.00 -46.69 -22.24
N LEU A 243 12.75 -47.54 -21.24
CA LEU A 243 12.54 -47.15 -19.85
C LEU A 243 13.84 -46.63 -19.21
N ARG A 244 14.98 -47.29 -19.43
CA ARG A 244 16.31 -46.84 -18.97
C ARG A 244 16.63 -45.43 -19.49
N LEU A 245 16.40 -45.19 -20.79
CA LEU A 245 16.61 -43.88 -21.40
C LEU A 245 15.70 -42.81 -20.77
N LYS A 246 14.40 -43.08 -20.65
CA LYS A 246 13.43 -42.19 -19.96
C LYS A 246 13.87 -41.89 -18.52
N THR A 247 14.29 -42.90 -17.75
CA THR A 247 14.78 -42.74 -16.38
C THR A 247 16.02 -41.85 -16.33
N SER A 248 16.95 -41.97 -17.29
CA SER A 248 18.13 -41.11 -17.39
C SER A 248 17.74 -39.65 -17.68
N THR A 249 16.84 -39.42 -18.65
CA THR A 249 16.33 -38.08 -18.98
C THR A 249 15.63 -37.42 -17.80
N ILE A 250 14.73 -38.12 -17.11
CA ILE A 250 14.01 -37.60 -15.93
C ILE A 250 14.97 -37.31 -14.78
N LYS A 251 15.97 -38.18 -14.53
CA LYS A 251 17.03 -37.90 -13.53
C LYS A 251 17.82 -36.65 -13.88
N SER A 252 18.11 -36.40 -15.16
CA SER A 252 18.79 -35.17 -15.62
C SER A 252 17.92 -33.93 -15.42
N GLN A 253 16.62 -34.00 -15.75
CA GLN A 253 15.66 -32.92 -15.51
C GLN A 253 15.52 -32.59 -14.01
N ILE A 254 15.41 -33.60 -13.14
CA ILE A 254 15.36 -33.42 -11.68
C ILE A 254 16.64 -32.74 -11.16
N ARG A 255 17.82 -33.11 -11.66
CA ARG A 255 19.08 -32.45 -11.30
C ARG A 255 19.10 -30.98 -11.72
N LYS A 256 18.66 -30.66 -12.94
CA LYS A 256 18.55 -29.27 -13.43
C LYS A 256 17.56 -28.45 -12.59
N ALA A 257 16.38 -28.99 -12.31
CA ALA A 257 15.37 -28.32 -11.49
C ALA A 257 15.87 -28.06 -10.06
N ARG A 258 16.53 -29.03 -9.42
CA ARG A 258 17.15 -28.84 -8.09
C ARG A 258 18.26 -27.79 -8.10
N MET A 259 19.09 -27.75 -9.14
CA MET A 259 20.14 -26.74 -9.29
C MET A 259 19.54 -25.33 -9.47
N GLN A 260 18.49 -25.20 -10.28
CA GLN A 260 17.75 -23.94 -10.42
C GLN A 260 17.10 -23.50 -9.11
N LEU A 261 16.51 -24.44 -8.36
CA LEU A 261 15.90 -24.17 -7.06
C LEU A 261 16.98 -23.67 -6.06
N LYS A 262 18.13 -24.35 -5.97
CA LYS A 262 19.26 -23.91 -5.14
C LYS A 262 19.79 -22.52 -5.54
N GLN A 263 19.90 -22.23 -6.84
CA GLN A 263 20.27 -20.89 -7.33
C GLN A 263 19.24 -19.82 -6.95
N ARG A 264 17.94 -20.16 -6.96
CA ARG A 264 16.87 -19.24 -6.51
C ARG A 264 16.86 -19.07 -4.99
N GLU A 265 17.17 -20.10 -4.22
CA GLU A 265 17.37 -20.02 -2.77
C GLU A 265 18.61 -19.17 -2.43
N GLU A 266 19.72 -19.31 -3.14
CA GLU A 266 20.92 -18.49 -2.95
C GLU A 266 20.68 -17.01 -3.32
N LEU A 267 20.02 -16.76 -4.45
CA LEU A 267 19.63 -15.40 -4.85
C LEU A 267 18.58 -14.77 -3.92
N GLY A 268 17.66 -15.58 -3.37
CA GLY A 268 16.63 -15.12 -2.42
C GLY A 268 17.17 -14.95 -0.99
N ALA A 269 18.11 -15.78 -0.56
CA ALA A 269 18.79 -15.63 0.73
C ALA A 269 19.79 -14.46 0.73
N SER A 270 20.30 -14.07 -0.44
CA SER A 270 21.08 -12.85 -0.65
C SER A 270 20.22 -11.58 -0.72
N LEU A 271 18.90 -11.67 -0.57
CA LEU A 271 17.96 -10.57 -0.77
C LEU A 271 17.05 -10.45 0.47
N HIS A 272 17.56 -9.76 1.49
CA HIS A 272 16.83 -9.52 2.73
C HIS A 272 15.76 -8.44 2.54
N LEU A 273 14.74 -8.45 3.41
CA LEU A 273 13.72 -7.38 3.45
C LEU A 273 14.36 -6.00 3.65
N ILE A 274 15.45 -5.96 4.41
CA ILE A 274 16.28 -4.78 4.68
C ILE A 274 16.89 -4.21 3.39
N ASP A 275 17.26 -5.04 2.42
CA ASP A 275 17.84 -4.58 1.15
C ASP A 275 16.78 -3.88 0.27
N PHE A 276 15.52 -4.34 0.34
CA PHE A 276 14.40 -3.66 -0.30
C PHE A 276 14.07 -2.33 0.39
N GLU A 277 14.07 -2.29 1.72
CA GLU A 277 13.89 -1.04 2.48
C GLU A 277 15.02 -0.04 2.19
N ALA A 278 16.28 -0.50 2.11
CA ALA A 278 17.42 0.32 1.73
C ALA A 278 17.28 0.90 0.32
N LEU A 279 16.86 0.09 -0.67
CA LEU A 279 16.57 0.56 -2.03
C LEU A 279 15.41 1.57 -2.09
N VAL A 280 14.39 1.43 -1.24
CA VAL A 280 13.30 2.40 -1.14
C VAL A 280 13.81 3.73 -0.56
N ILE A 281 14.62 3.68 0.50
CA ILE A 281 15.23 4.88 1.11
C ILE A 281 16.17 5.59 0.12
N GLU A 282 17.03 4.83 -0.58
CA GLU A 282 17.95 5.37 -1.58
C GLU A 282 17.21 6.02 -2.76
N ASN A 283 16.12 5.40 -3.23
CA ASN A 283 15.28 5.97 -4.29
C ASN A 283 14.51 7.22 -3.82
N GLU A 284 14.07 7.27 -2.56
CA GLU A 284 13.46 8.47 -1.97
C GLU A 284 14.47 9.62 -1.85
N ASP A 285 15.72 9.32 -1.45
CA ASP A 285 16.80 10.32 -1.38
C ASP A 285 17.17 10.85 -2.77
N TYR A 286 17.37 9.98 -3.76
CA TYR A 286 17.60 10.42 -5.15
C TYR A 286 16.41 11.22 -5.70
N SER A 287 15.17 10.87 -5.35
CA SER A 287 13.98 11.65 -5.75
C SER A 287 14.02 13.07 -5.17
N LYS A 288 14.36 13.22 -3.89
CA LYS A 288 14.55 14.55 -3.24
C LYS A 288 15.67 15.34 -3.90
N GLN A 289 16.82 14.71 -4.18
CA GLN A 289 17.93 15.36 -4.89
C GLN A 289 17.52 15.83 -6.29
N ILE A 290 16.71 15.04 -7.02
CA ILE A 290 16.18 15.42 -8.33
C ILE A 290 15.21 16.62 -8.22
N GLU A 291 14.34 16.64 -7.21
CA GLU A 291 13.43 17.76 -6.94
C GLU A 291 14.20 19.06 -6.62
N GLU A 292 15.19 19.00 -5.72
CA GLU A 292 16.05 20.15 -5.39
C GLU A 292 16.78 20.70 -6.63
N LYS A 293 17.38 19.81 -7.45
CA LYS A 293 18.05 20.21 -8.69
C LYS A 293 17.08 20.78 -9.71
N THR A 294 15.85 20.27 -9.77
CA THR A 294 14.78 20.78 -10.63
C THR A 294 14.33 22.17 -10.19
N GLN A 295 14.22 22.43 -8.89
CA GLN A 295 13.91 23.75 -8.34
C GLN A 295 15.04 24.75 -8.62
N GLN A 296 16.30 24.39 -8.34
CA GLN A 296 17.47 25.22 -8.69
C GLN A 296 17.51 25.56 -10.19
N MET A 297 17.23 24.58 -11.06
CA MET A 297 17.12 24.79 -12.51
C MET A 297 15.97 25.73 -12.89
N MET A 298 14.82 25.67 -12.19
CA MET A 298 13.69 26.56 -12.42
C MET A 298 14.00 28.01 -12.05
N GLU A 299 14.69 28.22 -10.93
CA GLU A 299 15.16 29.55 -10.50
C GLU A 299 16.16 30.15 -11.49
N LEU A 300 17.16 29.35 -11.93
CA LEU A 300 18.11 29.76 -12.97
C LEU A 300 17.42 30.09 -14.30
N LYS A 301 16.39 29.34 -14.71
CA LYS A 301 15.57 29.65 -15.88
C LYS A 301 14.81 30.97 -15.72
N LYS A 302 14.23 31.24 -14.55
CA LYS A 302 13.52 32.50 -14.24
C LYS A 302 14.46 33.70 -14.31
N ILE A 303 15.63 33.60 -13.69
CA ILE A 303 16.70 34.62 -13.72
C ILE A 303 17.17 34.85 -15.17
N THR A 304 17.46 33.78 -15.91
CA THR A 304 17.86 33.84 -17.32
C THR A 304 16.79 34.50 -18.20
N GLY A 305 15.51 34.23 -17.95
CA GLY A 305 14.38 34.88 -18.62
C GLY A 305 14.32 36.39 -18.35
N GLN A 306 14.49 36.80 -17.09
CA GLN A 306 14.52 38.21 -16.69
C GLN A 306 15.69 38.97 -17.32
N TYR A 307 16.88 38.39 -17.35
CA TYR A 307 18.05 38.98 -18.02
C TYR A 307 17.84 39.10 -19.53
N ASN A 308 17.30 38.06 -20.19
CA ASN A 308 16.99 38.12 -21.63
C ASN A 308 15.91 39.18 -21.95
N PHE A 309 14.85 39.28 -21.14
CA PHE A 309 13.84 40.34 -21.31
C PHE A 309 14.44 41.74 -21.16
N THR A 310 15.29 41.94 -20.14
CA THR A 310 15.98 43.21 -19.89
C THR A 310 16.93 43.55 -21.04
N LEU A 311 17.75 42.59 -21.48
CA LEU A 311 18.65 42.72 -22.63
C LEU A 311 17.88 43.07 -23.92
N ASN A 312 16.74 42.42 -24.17
CA ASN A 312 15.91 42.71 -25.34
C ASN A 312 15.32 44.13 -25.28
N ASN A 313 14.90 44.59 -24.10
CA ASN A 313 14.47 45.98 -23.89
C ASN A 313 15.60 46.98 -24.14
N HIS A 314 16.84 46.71 -23.68
CA HIS A 314 17.99 47.55 -23.99
C HIS A 314 18.34 47.53 -25.49
N LYS A 315 18.28 46.37 -26.14
CA LYS A 315 18.48 46.23 -27.60
C LYS A 315 17.45 47.03 -28.40
N ASN A 316 16.18 47.00 -27.99
CA ASN A 316 15.11 47.78 -28.60
C ASN A 316 15.32 49.30 -28.42
N LYS A 317 15.69 49.75 -27.21
CA LYS A 317 16.04 51.16 -26.94
C LYS A 317 17.26 51.63 -27.73
N LEU A 318 18.28 50.79 -27.86
CA LEU A 318 19.45 51.08 -28.68
C LEU A 318 19.07 51.18 -30.17
N ASN A 319 18.22 50.28 -30.66
CA ASN A 319 17.74 50.32 -32.04
C ASN A 319 16.93 51.58 -32.35
N THR A 320 16.03 52.02 -31.44
CA THR A 320 15.30 53.29 -31.64
C THR A 320 16.22 54.50 -31.61
N GLN A 321 17.22 54.53 -30.72
CA GLN A 321 18.26 55.56 -30.71
C GLN A 321 19.13 55.54 -31.99
N GLN A 322 19.44 54.36 -32.53
CA GLN A 322 20.17 54.22 -33.80
C GLN A 322 19.35 54.76 -34.98
N ILE A 323 18.03 54.51 -34.99
CA ILE A 323 17.11 55.04 -36.01
C ILE A 323 17.01 56.57 -35.90
N THR A 324 16.88 57.15 -34.71
CA THR A 324 16.83 58.62 -34.55
C THR A 324 18.17 59.26 -34.92
N LEU A 325 19.30 58.68 -34.53
CA LEU A 325 20.64 59.14 -34.93
C LEU A 325 20.83 59.10 -36.45
N ASN A 326 20.38 58.04 -37.13
CA ASN A 326 20.41 57.95 -38.59
C ASN A 326 19.50 59.00 -39.26
N ASN A 327 18.32 59.29 -38.67
CA ASN A 327 17.44 60.35 -39.17
C ASN A 327 18.03 61.75 -38.95
N ILE A 328 18.68 62.02 -37.81
CA ILE A 328 19.39 63.27 -37.55
C ILE A 328 20.55 63.44 -38.53
N LYS A 329 21.35 62.40 -38.80
CA LYS A 329 22.39 62.43 -39.85
C LYS A 329 21.84 62.78 -41.23
N LYS A 330 20.68 62.22 -41.62
CA LYS A 330 19.98 62.60 -42.87
C LYS A 330 19.56 64.08 -42.86
N GLN A 331 18.99 64.58 -41.77
CA GLN A 331 18.59 65.98 -41.62
C GLN A 331 19.80 66.94 -41.69
N ILE A 332 20.93 66.58 -41.07
CA ILE A 332 22.18 67.35 -41.15
C ILE A 332 22.64 67.45 -42.61
N ASN A 333 22.72 66.33 -43.35
CA ASN A 333 23.11 66.33 -44.76
C ASN A 333 22.14 67.18 -45.63
N ILE A 334 20.82 67.11 -45.38
CA ILE A 334 19.84 67.98 -46.04
C ILE A 334 20.13 69.46 -45.74
N LYS A 335 20.44 69.81 -44.48
CA LYS A 335 20.76 71.18 -44.06
C LYS A 335 22.07 71.69 -44.64
N GLU A 336 23.12 70.86 -44.66
CA GLU A 336 24.39 71.17 -45.32
C GLU A 336 24.20 71.46 -46.81
N ASN A 337 23.36 70.68 -47.51
CA ASN A 337 23.06 70.92 -48.92
C ASN A 337 22.19 72.17 -49.12
N GLN A 338 21.30 72.51 -48.18
CA GLN A 338 20.60 73.80 -48.18
C GLN A 338 21.58 74.97 -48.01
N ILE A 339 22.52 74.87 -47.07
CA ILE A 339 23.57 75.88 -46.85
C ILE A 339 24.46 76.05 -48.09
N LYS A 340 24.89 74.95 -48.72
CA LYS A 340 25.66 74.99 -49.98
C LYS A 340 24.91 75.71 -51.11
N LYS A 341 23.60 75.47 -51.25
CA LYS A 341 22.75 76.19 -52.23
C LYS A 341 22.64 77.67 -51.89
N LEU A 342 22.28 78.01 -50.66
CA LEU A 342 22.17 79.40 -50.21
C LEU A 342 23.49 80.16 -50.39
N ASN A 343 24.64 79.58 -50.06
CA ASN A 343 25.95 80.20 -50.29
C ASN A 343 26.26 80.39 -51.79
N SER A 344 25.79 79.49 -52.66
CA SER A 344 25.92 79.68 -54.11
C SER A 344 25.01 80.79 -54.64
N ASP A 345 23.81 80.94 -54.08
CA ASP A 345 22.86 81.99 -54.49
C ASP A 345 23.28 83.35 -53.93
N LEU A 346 23.80 83.39 -52.69
CA LEU A 346 24.41 84.57 -52.07
C LEU A 346 25.54 85.13 -52.96
N LYS A 347 26.46 84.27 -53.43
CA LYS A 347 27.50 84.66 -54.40
C LYS A 347 26.95 85.21 -55.71
N LYS A 348 25.85 84.67 -56.24
CA LYS A 348 25.21 85.23 -57.44
C LYS A 348 24.63 86.62 -57.15
N THR A 349 24.01 86.81 -55.98
CA THR A 349 23.46 88.11 -55.59
C THR A 349 24.55 89.14 -55.29
N GLU A 350 25.71 88.73 -54.76
CA GLU A 350 26.90 89.59 -54.61
C GLU A 350 27.41 90.07 -55.98
N ILE A 351 27.55 89.16 -56.95
CA ILE A 351 27.95 89.51 -58.33
C ILE A 351 26.91 90.45 -58.96
N GLN A 352 25.62 90.19 -58.77
CA GLN A 352 24.55 91.07 -59.26
C GLN A 352 24.54 92.44 -58.57
N LEU A 353 24.84 92.52 -57.27
CA LEU A 353 25.03 93.79 -56.57
C LEU A 353 26.23 94.55 -57.14
N GLU A 354 27.37 93.90 -57.32
CA GLU A 354 28.57 94.51 -57.92
C GLU A 354 28.32 94.96 -59.38
N GLU A 355 27.50 94.24 -60.15
CA GLU A 355 27.03 94.69 -61.46
C GLU A 355 26.09 95.90 -61.37
N LEU A 356 25.15 95.91 -60.44
CA LEU A 356 24.20 97.02 -60.24
C LEU A 356 24.89 98.28 -59.70
N GLU A 357 25.81 98.16 -58.76
CA GLU A 357 26.66 99.24 -58.29
C GLU A 357 27.53 99.79 -59.42
N ARG A 358 28.11 98.93 -60.26
CA ARG A 358 28.81 99.35 -61.49
C ARG A 358 27.88 100.04 -62.50
N ARG A 359 26.58 99.70 -62.56
CA ARG A 359 25.59 100.43 -63.37
C ARG A 359 25.24 101.79 -62.75
N ILE A 360 25.01 101.86 -61.45
CA ILE A 360 24.73 103.10 -60.71
C ILE A 360 25.90 104.08 -60.83
N ASN A 361 27.13 103.62 -60.61
CA ASN A 361 28.34 104.43 -60.77
C ASN A 361 28.62 104.83 -62.23
N LYS A 362 28.02 104.15 -63.21
CA LYS A 362 28.01 104.54 -64.63
C LYS A 362 26.87 105.49 -65.01
N ILE A 363 25.92 105.79 -64.11
CA ILE A 363 24.99 106.91 -64.29
C ILE A 363 25.81 108.19 -64.09
N PRO A 364 26.01 109.02 -65.13
CA PRO A 364 26.77 110.25 -64.95
C PRO A 364 25.96 111.21 -64.06
N LYS A 365 26.64 111.86 -63.11
CA LYS A 365 26.04 112.85 -62.19
C LYS A 365 25.33 114.00 -62.92
N THR A 366 25.59 114.20 -64.21
CA THR A 366 24.94 115.18 -65.11
C THR A 366 23.44 114.95 -65.34
N LYS A 367 22.85 113.84 -64.87
CA LYS A 367 21.38 113.66 -64.83
C LYS A 367 20.73 114.05 -63.49
N LEU A 368 21.52 114.38 -62.46
CA LEU A 368 20.98 114.71 -61.14
C LEU A 368 20.80 116.24 -60.95
N ASP A 369 21.58 117.06 -61.64
CA ASP A 369 21.57 118.53 -61.47
C ASP A 369 20.52 119.28 -62.31
N ASN A 370 19.90 118.63 -63.31
CA ASN A 370 19.02 119.30 -64.30
C ASN A 370 17.51 119.13 -64.08
N GLU A 371 17.08 118.48 -63.00
CA GLU A 371 15.66 118.40 -62.61
C GLU A 371 15.41 119.01 -61.23
N LEU A 372 16.32 119.89 -60.79
CA LEU A 372 16.22 120.70 -59.57
C LEU A 372 15.27 121.91 -59.77
N ARG A 373 14.14 121.66 -60.43
CA ARG A 373 13.07 122.62 -60.72
C ARG A 373 11.68 121.95 -60.76
N ALA A 374 11.45 120.99 -59.85
CA ALA A 374 10.11 120.49 -59.56
C ALA A 374 9.23 121.63 -59.07
N ASP A 375 8.09 121.82 -59.74
CA ASP A 375 7.16 122.91 -59.48
C ASP A 375 6.49 122.75 -58.10
N VAL A 376 6.15 123.88 -57.45
CA VAL A 376 5.59 123.90 -56.07
C VAL A 376 4.28 123.10 -55.99
N THR A 377 3.59 122.93 -57.12
CA THR A 377 2.39 122.10 -57.27
C THR A 377 2.63 120.60 -57.00
N GLU A 378 3.80 120.05 -57.35
CA GLU A 378 4.13 118.63 -57.13
C GLU A 378 4.46 118.34 -55.66
N ILE A 379 5.10 119.28 -54.94
CA ILE A 379 5.38 119.13 -53.51
C ILE A 379 4.07 119.00 -52.71
N ILE A 380 3.07 119.83 -53.04
CA ILE A 380 1.74 119.76 -52.43
C ILE A 380 1.04 118.44 -52.77
N LYS A 381 1.20 117.94 -54.00
CA LYS A 381 0.65 116.66 -54.44
C LYS A 381 1.27 115.48 -53.70
N VAL A 382 2.60 115.44 -53.59
CA VAL A 382 3.34 114.44 -52.80
C VAL A 382 2.99 114.53 -51.31
N GLN A 383 2.74 115.72 -50.75
CA GLN A 383 2.23 115.84 -49.38
C GLN A 383 0.81 115.25 -49.24
N SER A 384 -0.09 115.47 -50.21
CA SER A 384 -1.43 114.87 -50.19
C SER A 384 -1.40 113.34 -50.34
N GLU A 385 -0.56 112.81 -51.23
CA GLU A 385 -0.35 111.36 -51.38
C GLU A 385 0.30 110.77 -50.12
N LEU A 386 1.23 111.47 -49.46
CA LEU A 386 1.83 111.04 -48.21
C LEU A 386 0.81 111.03 -47.06
N GLU A 387 -0.15 111.95 -47.02
CA GLU A 387 -1.29 111.88 -46.10
C GLU A 387 -2.24 110.71 -46.41
N GLU A 388 -2.58 110.46 -47.68
CA GLU A 388 -3.40 109.31 -48.06
C GLU A 388 -2.69 107.98 -47.75
N MET A 389 -1.37 107.90 -48.01
CA MET A 389 -0.55 106.74 -47.69
C MET A 389 -0.42 106.51 -46.18
N LYS A 390 -0.37 107.57 -45.36
CA LYS A 390 -0.49 107.43 -43.89
C LYS A 390 -1.87 106.92 -43.48
N LYS A 391 -2.94 107.49 -44.03
CA LYS A 391 -4.33 107.06 -43.75
C LYS A 391 -4.57 105.61 -44.16
N THR A 392 -4.01 105.15 -45.29
CA THR A 392 -4.09 103.73 -45.71
C THR A 392 -3.19 102.83 -44.87
N HIS A 393 -1.99 103.26 -44.48
CA HIS A 393 -1.11 102.52 -43.57
C HIS A 393 -1.77 102.28 -42.21
N GLU A 394 -2.34 103.30 -41.56
CA GLU A 394 -3.10 103.13 -40.31
C GLU A 394 -4.33 102.20 -40.48
N ARG A 395 -4.97 102.23 -41.65
CA ARG A 395 -6.13 101.38 -41.95
C ARG A 395 -5.70 99.92 -42.13
N LEU A 396 -4.52 99.69 -42.71
CA LEU A 396 -3.89 98.38 -42.83
C LEU A 396 -3.35 97.86 -41.50
N GLU A 397 -2.74 98.71 -40.66
CA GLU A 397 -2.37 98.34 -39.28
C GLU A 397 -3.60 97.93 -38.46
N ARG A 398 -4.67 98.73 -38.51
CA ARG A 398 -5.95 98.38 -37.87
C ARG A 398 -6.50 97.05 -38.39
N HIS A 399 -6.41 96.79 -39.69
CA HIS A 399 -6.84 95.51 -40.26
C HIS A 399 -5.94 94.34 -39.83
N GLY A 400 -4.62 94.51 -39.82
CA GLY A 400 -3.66 93.51 -39.33
C GLY A 400 -3.83 93.21 -37.84
N SER A 401 -4.14 94.22 -37.02
CA SER A 401 -4.46 94.06 -35.60
C SER A 401 -5.77 93.25 -35.40
N ILE A 402 -6.80 93.52 -36.21
CA ILE A 402 -8.04 92.72 -36.23
C ILE A 402 -7.75 91.26 -36.65
N GLN A 403 -6.93 91.03 -37.67
CA GLN A 403 -6.52 89.69 -38.09
C GLN A 403 -5.71 88.96 -37.01
N LEU A 404 -4.82 89.66 -36.29
CA LEU A 404 -4.09 89.13 -35.13
C LEU A 404 -5.02 88.75 -33.97
N ILE A 405 -6.07 89.53 -33.70
CA ILE A 405 -7.10 89.21 -32.72
C ILE A 405 -7.90 87.97 -33.16
N ALA A 406 -8.28 87.88 -34.45
CA ALA A 406 -8.97 86.71 -35.01
C ALA A 406 -8.11 85.44 -34.93
N LEU A 407 -6.82 85.50 -35.29
CA LEU A 407 -5.88 84.38 -35.15
C LEU A 407 -5.67 83.97 -33.70
N LYS A 408 -5.59 84.93 -32.75
CA LYS A 408 -5.56 84.62 -31.31
C LYS A 408 -6.85 83.94 -30.84
N ALA A 409 -8.02 84.35 -31.33
CA ALA A 409 -9.30 83.71 -31.02
C ALA A 409 -9.39 82.28 -31.58
N ILE A 410 -8.96 82.05 -32.82
CA ILE A 410 -8.87 80.71 -33.43
C ILE A 410 -7.90 79.82 -32.63
N LYS A 411 -6.71 80.31 -32.31
CA LYS A 411 -5.71 79.58 -31.51
C LYS A 411 -6.19 79.29 -30.07
N LYS A 412 -7.07 80.14 -29.51
CA LYS A 412 -7.72 79.91 -28.21
C LYS A 412 -8.83 78.85 -28.30
N ARG A 413 -9.64 78.83 -29.37
CA ARG A 413 -10.58 77.73 -29.67
C ARG A 413 -9.85 76.39 -29.87
N GLN A 414 -8.73 76.38 -30.59
CA GLN A 414 -7.98 75.15 -30.86
C GLN A 414 -7.27 74.58 -29.63
N LYS A 415 -7.05 75.40 -28.58
CA LYS A 415 -6.63 74.99 -27.23
C LYS A 415 -7.79 74.50 -26.32
N LEU A 416 -9.03 74.51 -26.81
CA LEU A 416 -10.21 73.99 -26.11
C LEU A 416 -10.75 72.71 -26.79
N ILE A 417 -10.05 72.22 -27.83
CA ILE A 417 -10.41 71.05 -28.64
C ILE A 417 -9.33 69.93 -28.51
N ASN A 418 -8.18 70.27 -27.92
CA ASN A 418 -7.14 69.35 -27.42
C ASN A 418 -7.04 69.52 -25.90
#